data_AF-A0AAD9ZC32-F1
#
_entry.id   AF-A0AAD9ZC32-F1
#
_cell.length_a   1.000
_cell.length_b   1.000
_cell.length_c   1.000
_cell.angle_alpha   90.00
_cell.angle_beta   90.00
_cell.angle_gamma   90.00
#
_symmetry.space_group_name_H-M   'P 1'
#
loop_
_entity.id
_entity.type
_entity.pdbx_description
1 polymer ?
#
loop_
_entity_poly.entity_id
_entity_poly.type
_entity_poly.pdbx_seq_one_letter_code
_entity_poly.pdbx_strand_id
1 'polypeptide(L)'
;MLWTHHLDLPVLIMRRLVMPIYKITIPNVNSEDVKIQMEDKKYVRIIAEKKERREDKRKNSYVMESSSSGYYRRFCLPENANVNQINASMENNGVVTIAVPKN
;
A
#
# COMPACT_ATOMS: atom_id res chain seq x y z
N MET A 1 -37.14 20.92 -34.27
CA MET A 1 -36.51 21.16 -32.96
C MET A 1 -35.61 19.97 -32.69
N LEU A 2 -34.38 20.04 -33.21
CA LEU A 2 -33.41 18.93 -33.25
C LEU A 2 -32.48 19.06 -32.06
N TRP A 3 -32.57 18.15 -31.09
CA TRP A 3 -31.61 18.04 -30.00
C TRP A 3 -31.45 16.59 -29.57
N THR A 4 -30.42 15.92 -30.06
CA THR A 4 -29.63 14.94 -29.30
C THR A 4 -28.22 14.99 -29.87
N HIS A 5 -27.39 15.84 -29.27
CA HIS A 5 -25.95 15.83 -29.52
C HIS A 5 -25.36 14.54 -28.96
N HIS A 6 -24.68 13.82 -29.85
CA HIS A 6 -23.61 12.86 -29.61
C HIS A 6 -23.14 12.76 -28.16
N LEU A 7 -23.46 11.66 -27.47
CA LEU A 7 -22.57 11.12 -26.45
C LEU A 7 -21.52 10.25 -27.14
N ASP A 8 -20.61 10.90 -27.87
CA ASP A 8 -19.25 10.38 -27.91
C ASP A 8 -18.67 10.67 -26.53
N LEU A 9 -18.74 9.70 -25.63
CA LEU A 9 -17.85 9.69 -24.48
C LEU A 9 -16.48 9.27 -25.01
N PRO A 10 -15.50 10.16 -25.21
CA PRO A 10 -14.14 9.69 -25.14
C PRO A 10 -13.96 9.28 -23.68
N VAL A 11 -14.07 7.97 -23.39
CA VAL A 11 -13.38 7.41 -22.26
C VAL A 11 -11.97 7.90 -22.43
N LEU A 12 -11.62 8.83 -21.55
CA LEU A 12 -10.41 9.61 -21.57
C LEU A 12 -9.27 8.59 -21.52
N ILE A 13 -8.76 8.21 -22.68
CA ILE A 13 -7.39 7.71 -22.84
C ILE A 13 -6.53 8.95 -22.54
N MET A 14 -6.51 9.34 -21.27
CA MET A 14 -5.48 10.16 -20.69
C MET A 14 -4.23 9.31 -20.84
N ARG A 15 -3.55 9.52 -21.97
CA ARG A 15 -2.28 8.89 -22.31
C ARG A 15 -1.44 8.85 -21.05
N ARG A 16 -1.26 7.62 -20.57
CA ARG A 16 -0.71 7.24 -19.27
C ARG A 16 0.80 7.46 -19.26
N LEU A 17 1.22 8.70 -19.44
CA LEU A 17 2.61 9.17 -19.28
C LEU A 17 2.94 9.49 -17.82
N VAL A 18 1.97 9.42 -16.92
CA VAL A 18 2.18 9.68 -15.50
C VAL A 18 2.81 8.45 -14.85
N MET A 19 3.84 8.70 -14.04
CA MET A 19 4.44 7.75 -13.12
C MET A 19 3.34 7.06 -12.29
N PRO A 20 3.18 5.73 -12.32
CA PRO A 20 2.21 5.05 -11.47
C PRO A 20 2.56 5.26 -10.00
N ILE A 21 1.57 5.74 -9.24
CA ILE A 21 1.62 5.91 -7.78
C ILE A 21 0.62 4.92 -7.18
N TYR A 22 1.10 4.09 -6.26
CA TYR A 22 0.28 3.15 -5.49
C TYR A 22 0.13 3.68 -4.07
N LYS A 23 -1.11 3.91 -3.62
CA LYS A 23 -1.43 4.33 -2.26
C LYS A 23 -2.17 3.21 -1.52
N ILE A 24 -1.66 2.86 -0.34
CA ILE A 24 -2.13 1.72 0.45
C ILE A 24 -2.25 2.17 1.90
N THR A 25 -3.44 2.08 2.47
CA THR A 25 -3.66 2.35 3.89
C THR A 25 -3.45 1.08 4.69
N ILE A 26 -2.58 1.13 5.70
CA ILE A 26 -2.36 0.04 6.64
C ILE A 26 -2.78 0.55 8.04
N PRO A 27 -3.92 0.09 8.58
CA PRO A 27 -4.42 0.59 9.85
C PRO A 27 -3.58 0.10 11.03
N ASN A 28 -3.45 0.93 12.07
CA ASN A 28 -2.89 0.59 13.38
C ASN A 28 -1.44 0.07 13.38
N VAL A 29 -0.64 0.41 12.36
CA VAL A 29 0.77 0.00 12.26
C VAL A 29 1.69 1.21 12.22
N ASN A 30 2.82 1.13 12.91
CA ASN A 30 3.86 2.13 12.81
C ASN A 30 4.70 1.89 11.55
N SER A 31 5.36 2.93 11.05
CA SER A 31 6.24 2.81 9.87
C SER A 31 7.41 1.85 10.07
N GLU A 32 7.92 1.73 11.29
CA GLU A 32 8.98 0.79 11.68
C GLU A 32 8.58 -0.69 11.54
N ASP A 33 7.27 -0.98 11.65
CA ASP A 33 6.71 -2.32 11.53
C ASP A 33 6.38 -2.69 10.07
N VAL A 34 6.53 -1.76 9.13
CA VAL A 34 6.24 -1.96 7.70
C VAL A 34 7.52 -2.24 6.93
N LYS A 35 7.56 -3.40 6.25
CA LYS A 35 8.63 -3.78 5.32
C LYS A 35 8.11 -3.75 3.89
N ILE A 36 8.81 -3.01 3.04
CA ILE A 36 8.55 -2.94 1.60
C ILE A 36 9.78 -3.50 0.88
N GLN A 37 9.57 -4.47 0.01
CA GLN A 37 10.65 -5.20 -0.68
C GLN A 37 10.34 -5.37 -2.15
N MET A 38 11.40 -5.36 -2.96
CA MET A 38 11.37 -5.79 -4.35
C MET A 38 11.68 -7.28 -4.43
N GLU A 39 10.84 -8.02 -5.15
CA GLU A 39 11.03 -9.44 -5.46
C GLU A 39 11.09 -9.63 -6.98
N ASP A 40 12.06 -10.43 -7.45
CA ASP A 40 12.25 -10.80 -8.86
C ASP A 40 12.30 -9.62 -9.85
N LYS A 41 12.65 -8.42 -9.36
CA LYS A 41 12.58 -7.15 -10.12
C LYS A 41 11.21 -6.85 -10.75
N LYS A 42 10.16 -7.55 -10.31
CA LYS A 42 8.82 -7.51 -10.93
C LYS A 42 7.72 -7.29 -9.90
N TYR A 43 7.93 -7.69 -8.65
CA TYR A 43 6.92 -7.60 -7.62
C TYR A 43 7.35 -6.65 -6.52
N VAL A 44 6.42 -5.83 -6.06
CA VAL A 44 6.53 -5.12 -4.80
C VAL A 44 5.77 -5.93 -3.76
N ARG A 45 6.43 -6.22 -2.65
CA ARG A 45 5.87 -6.88 -1.49
C ARG A 45 5.84 -5.92 -0.31
N ILE A 46 4.71 -5.89 0.37
CA ILE A 46 4.47 -5.11 1.60
C ILE A 46 4.07 -6.09 2.68
N ILE A 47 4.78 -6.05 3.79
CA ILE A 47 4.51 -6.84 4.98
C ILE A 47 4.42 -5.85 6.14
N ALA A 48 3.42 -5.97 6.98
CA ALA A 48 3.38 -5.30 8.27
C ALA A 48 2.97 -6.32 9.33
N GLU A 49 3.68 -6.39 10.45
CA GLU A 49 3.33 -7.28 11.55
C GLU A 49 3.25 -6.47 12.83
N LYS A 50 2.12 -6.56 13.53
CA LYS A 50 1.98 -6.03 14.88
C LYS A 50 1.81 -7.18 15.86
N LYS A 51 2.57 -7.13 16.96
CA LYS A 51 2.40 -8.01 18.12
C LYS A 51 2.06 -7.14 19.32
N GLU A 52 0.85 -7.26 19.84
CA GLU A 52 0.46 -6.61 21.08
C GLU A 52 0.44 -7.64 22.21
N ARG A 53 1.07 -7.30 23.34
CA ARG A 53 1.02 -8.08 24.58
C ARG A 53 0.40 -7.20 25.66
N ARG A 54 -0.72 -7.61 26.24
CA ARG A 54 -1.34 -6.97 27.39
C ARG A 54 -1.19 -7.86 28.62
N GLU A 55 -0.70 -7.27 29.69
CA GLU A 55 -0.59 -7.90 31.00
C GLU A 55 -1.47 -7.11 31.98
N ASP A 56 -2.56 -7.72 32.44
CA ASP A 56 -3.51 -7.07 33.34
C ASP A 56 -3.35 -7.66 34.76
N LYS A 57 -2.76 -6.87 35.67
CA LYS A 57 -2.51 -7.29 37.06
C LYS A 57 -3.69 -6.88 37.94
N ARG A 58 -4.79 -7.62 37.87
CA ARG A 58 -5.89 -7.49 38.85
C ARG A 58 -5.66 -8.39 40.06
N LYS A 59 -6.13 -7.94 41.24
CA LYS A 59 -5.89 -8.49 42.59
C LYS A 59 -6.15 -10.01 42.80
N ASN A 60 -6.61 -10.76 41.80
CA ASN A 60 -6.85 -12.20 41.93
C ASN A 60 -6.64 -13.01 40.63
N SER A 61 -6.00 -12.46 39.59
CA SER A 61 -5.76 -13.19 38.35
C SER A 61 -4.62 -12.58 37.53
N TYR A 62 -3.77 -13.43 36.96
CA TYR A 62 -2.76 -13.05 35.97
C TYR A 62 -3.31 -13.38 34.58
N VAL A 63 -3.78 -12.37 33.83
CA VAL A 63 -4.21 -12.56 32.44
C VAL A 63 -3.16 -11.96 31.52
N MET A 64 -2.64 -12.79 30.65
CA MET A 64 -1.72 -12.39 29.58
C MET A 64 -2.39 -12.63 28.24
N GLU A 65 -2.77 -11.55 27.58
CA GLU A 65 -3.30 -11.59 26.22
C GLU A 65 -2.20 -11.22 25.24
N SER A 66 -2.03 -12.05 24.21
CA SER A 66 -1.19 -11.75 23.06
C SER A 66 -2.04 -11.77 21.81
N SER A 67 -2.11 -10.65 21.09
CA SER A 67 -2.71 -10.59 19.75
C SER A 67 -1.62 -10.29 18.72
N SER A 68 -1.70 -10.97 17.57
CA SER A 68 -0.83 -10.66 16.44
C SER A 68 -1.70 -10.44 15.21
N SER A 69 -1.52 -9.29 14.58
CA SER A 69 -2.19 -8.93 13.33
C SER A 69 -1.13 -8.68 12.27
N GLY A 70 -1.29 -9.33 11.12
CA GLY A 70 -0.40 -9.17 9.98
C GLY A 70 -1.13 -8.55 8.78
N TYR A 71 -0.41 -7.74 8.02
CA TYR A 71 -0.79 -7.24 6.70
C TYR A 71 0.20 -7.78 5.67
N TYR A 72 -0.32 -8.34 4.58
CA TYR A 72 0.50 -8.82 3.47
C TYR A 72 -0.16 -8.39 2.16
N ARG A 73 0.62 -7.72 1.30
CA ARG A 73 0.18 -7.43 -0.07
C ARG A 73 1.36 -7.52 -1.03
N ARG A 74 1.12 -8.18 -2.16
CA ARG A 74 2.08 -8.31 -3.25
C ARG A 74 1.42 -7.88 -4.55
N PHE A 75 2.10 -7.06 -5.34
CA PHE A 75 1.59 -6.64 -6.64
C PHE A 75 2.69 -6.58 -7.68
N CYS A 76 2.30 -6.85 -8.93
CA CYS A 76 3.20 -6.83 -10.07
C CYS A 76 3.37 -5.39 -10.58
N LEU A 77 4.60 -5.03 -10.90
CA LEU A 77 4.93 -3.81 -11.61
C LEU A 77 4.73 -3.98 -13.12
N PRO A 78 4.45 -2.89 -13.85
CA PRO A 78 4.46 -2.92 -15.31
C PRO A 78 5.87 -3.21 -15.83
N GLU A 79 5.98 -3.76 -17.04
CA GLU A 79 7.26 -4.13 -17.66
C GLU A 79 8.23 -2.96 -17.82
N ASN A 80 7.70 -1.75 -18.05
CA ASN A 80 8.51 -0.55 -18.22
C ASN A 80 8.83 0.17 -16.89
N ALA A 81 8.61 -0.46 -15.74
CA ALA A 81 8.97 0.12 -14.45
C ALA A 81 10.50 0.26 -14.30
N ASN A 82 10.95 1.44 -13.92
CA ASN A 82 12.34 1.66 -13.50
C ASN A 82 12.50 1.26 -12.04
N VAL A 83 12.83 -0.01 -11.82
CA VAL A 83 12.98 -0.62 -10.49
C VAL A 83 14.04 0.08 -9.63
N ASN A 84 15.07 0.64 -10.27
CA ASN A 84 16.18 1.30 -9.56
C ASN A 84 15.80 2.68 -9.00
N GLN A 85 14.66 3.23 -9.40
CA GLN A 85 14.19 4.56 -8.99
C GLN A 85 12.85 4.50 -8.24
N ILE A 86 12.42 3.32 -7.80
CA ILE A 86 11.23 3.19 -6.97
C ILE A 86 11.48 3.91 -5.64
N ASN A 87 10.52 4.72 -5.23
CA ASN A 87 10.52 5.40 -3.94
C ASN A 87 9.27 5.00 -3.15
N ALA A 88 9.42 4.84 -1.84
CA ALA A 88 8.32 4.54 -0.94
C ALA A 88 8.41 5.44 0.29
N SER A 89 7.27 5.98 0.70
CA SER A 89 7.13 6.76 1.93
C SER A 89 5.86 6.37 2.66
N MET A 90 5.85 6.58 3.97
CA MET A 90 4.66 6.38 4.80
C MET A 90 4.33 7.67 5.54
N GLU A 91 3.07 8.07 5.45
CA GLU A 91 2.51 9.18 6.20
C GLU A 91 2.17 8.75 7.64
N ASN A 92 2.19 9.69 8.59
CA ASN A 92 1.86 9.44 10.00
C ASN A 92 0.45 8.85 10.22
N ASN A 93 -0.45 8.99 9.23
CA ASN A 93 -1.81 8.45 9.25
C ASN A 93 -1.90 6.97 8.80
N GLY A 94 -0.78 6.31 8.51
CA GLY A 94 -0.74 4.92 8.07
C GLY A 94 -0.85 4.71 6.56
N VAL A 95 -0.77 5.77 5.75
CA VAL A 95 -0.80 5.67 4.28
C VAL A 95 0.60 5.46 3.72
N VAL A 96 0.82 4.31 3.10
CA VAL A 96 2.02 4.00 2.32
C VAL A 96 1.82 4.44 0.87
N THR A 97 2.73 5.27 0.38
CA THR A 97 2.79 5.70 -1.02
C THR A 97 4.02 5.12 -1.69
N ILE A 98 3.84 4.42 -2.82
CA ILE A 98 4.91 3.84 -3.62
C ILE A 98 4.87 4.46 -5.02
N ALA A 99 5.91 5.21 -5.35
CA ALA A 99 6.10 5.84 -6.65
C ALA A 99 7.00 4.94 -7.51
N VAL A 100 6.50 4.55 -8.69
CA VAL A 100 7.20 3.66 -9.61
C VAL A 100 7.44 4.38 -10.93
N PRO A 101 8.63 4.96 -11.14
CA PRO A 101 8.99 5.60 -12.40
C PRO A 101 8.92 4.61 -13.56
N LYS A 102 8.75 5.14 -14.77
CA LYS A 102 8.81 4.36 -16.00
C LYS A 102 10.06 4.76 -16.78
N ASN A 103 10.63 3.82 -17.51
CA ASN A 103 11.56 4.09 -18.61
C ASN A 103 10.79 4.35 -19.91
#